data_AF-X6MDS3-F1
#
_entry.id   AF-X6MDS3-F1
#
_cell.length_a   1.000
_cell.length_b   1.000
_cell.length_c   1.000
_cell.angle_alpha   90.00
_cell.angle_beta   90.00
_cell.angle_gamma   90.00
#
_symmetry.space_group_name_H-M   'P 1'
#
loop_
_entity.id
_entity.type
_entity.pdbx_description
1 polymer ?
#
loop_
_entity_poly.entity_id
_entity_poly.type
_entity_poly.pdbx_seq_one_letter_code
_entity_poly.pdbx_strand_id
1 'polypeptide(L)'
;MSASNNMSNDQVDDQKKDTSEKEQSASVKKYACFVAGEPPTKELIKNYGDYGDMLINFLKEDEKNEEWLRFDVRKDEFPTESQLKEISGIAITGSASDAHSNEPWVGLSNTTI
;
A
#
# COMPACT_ATOMS: atom_id res chain seq x y z
N MET A 1 7.02 77.36 19.92
CA MET A 1 6.27 76.77 21.06
C MET A 1 4.90 76.45 20.50
N SER A 2 4.42 75.22 20.30
CA SER A 2 4.73 73.91 20.86
C SER A 2 4.28 72.88 19.78
N ALA A 3 5.16 71.97 19.37
CA ALA A 3 5.18 70.55 19.78
C ALA A 3 4.00 69.70 19.26
N SER A 4 4.36 68.77 18.37
CA SER A 4 3.85 67.40 18.26
C SER A 4 2.46 67.18 17.65
N ASN A 5 2.39 66.52 16.48
CA ASN A 5 2.43 65.06 16.50
C ASN A 5 2.80 64.44 15.14
N ASN A 6 3.65 63.43 15.27
CA ASN A 6 4.25 62.58 14.28
C ASN A 6 3.33 61.36 14.10
N MET A 7 3.08 60.90 12.88
CA MET A 7 2.62 59.53 12.66
C MET A 7 3.14 59.07 11.30
N SER A 8 4.31 58.44 11.35
CA SER A 8 4.98 57.81 10.21
C SER A 8 4.11 56.71 9.63
N ASN A 9 4.05 56.70 8.30
CA ASN A 9 3.38 55.69 7.50
C ASN A 9 4.39 54.57 7.21
N ASP A 10 4.48 53.59 8.10
CA ASP A 10 5.31 52.40 7.89
C ASP A 10 4.46 51.27 7.28
N GLN A 11 4.81 50.94 6.04
CA GLN A 11 4.48 49.69 5.36
C GLN A 11 5.06 48.52 6.16
N VAL A 12 4.26 47.55 6.57
CA VAL A 12 4.76 46.19 6.81
C VAL A 12 3.64 45.16 6.54
N ASP A 13 3.87 44.42 5.44
CA ASP A 13 3.56 43.02 5.19
C ASP A 13 2.12 42.53 5.05
N ASP A 14 1.76 42.37 3.77
CA ASP A 14 0.95 41.28 3.24
C ASP A 14 1.39 39.92 3.82
N GLN A 15 0.85 39.56 4.98
CA GLN A 15 0.77 38.15 5.35
C GLN A 15 -0.36 37.51 4.55
N LYS A 16 -0.02 37.19 3.31
CA LYS A 16 -0.64 36.10 2.55
C LYS A 16 -0.54 34.86 3.43
N LYS A 17 -1.63 34.57 4.15
CA LYS A 17 -1.81 33.33 4.89
C LYS A 17 -1.69 32.23 3.85
N ASP A 18 -0.51 31.62 3.77
CA ASP A 18 -0.27 30.41 3.01
C ASP A 18 -1.16 29.34 3.62
N THR A 19 -2.37 29.25 3.10
CA THR A 19 -3.21 28.08 3.13
C THR A 19 -2.50 27.02 2.29
N SER A 20 -1.38 26.49 2.78
CA SER A 20 -0.87 25.20 2.33
C SER A 20 -1.64 24.12 3.07
N GLU A 21 -2.95 24.10 2.87
CA GLU A 21 -3.65 22.84 2.84
C GLU A 21 -2.95 22.05 1.74
N LYS A 22 -2.17 21.04 2.13
CA LYS A 22 -1.71 20.05 1.16
C LYS A 22 -2.98 19.48 0.54
N GLU A 23 -3.35 19.99 -0.63
CA GLU A 23 -4.04 19.19 -1.63
C GLU A 23 -3.12 17.99 -1.87
N GLN A 24 -3.32 16.94 -1.06
CA GLN A 24 -3.03 15.59 -1.50
C GLN A 24 -3.95 15.41 -2.70
N SER A 25 -3.45 15.73 -3.89
CA SER A 25 -3.97 15.08 -5.08
C SER A 25 -3.96 13.60 -4.74
N ALA A 26 -5.14 12.96 -4.73
CA ALA A 26 -5.29 11.59 -4.30
C ALA A 26 -4.62 10.69 -5.34
N SER A 27 -3.28 10.63 -5.30
CA SER A 27 -2.47 9.77 -6.14
C SER A 27 -2.92 8.34 -5.87
N VAL A 28 -3.26 7.62 -6.93
CA VAL A 28 -3.67 6.21 -6.86
C VAL A 28 -2.60 5.43 -6.08
N LYS A 29 -2.99 4.76 -5.00
CA LYS A 29 -2.08 3.87 -4.27
C LYS A 29 -2.14 2.49 -4.88
N LYS A 30 -0.98 1.93 -5.21
CA LYS A 30 -0.87 0.58 -5.74
C LYS A 30 -0.54 -0.39 -4.62
N TYR A 31 -1.26 -1.50 -4.54
CA TYR A 31 -0.97 -2.60 -3.64
C TYR A 31 -0.80 -3.89 -4.45
N ALA A 32 -0.03 -4.83 -3.91
CA ALA A 32 0.12 -6.15 -4.50
C ALA A 32 -0.52 -7.21 -3.62
N CYS A 33 -1.18 -8.18 -4.25
CA CYS A 33 -1.64 -9.42 -3.64
C CYS A 33 -0.85 -10.60 -4.19
N PHE A 34 -0.11 -11.29 -3.32
CA PHE A 34 0.62 -12.51 -3.64
C PHE A 34 -0.21 -13.73 -3.25
N VAL A 35 -0.61 -14.51 -4.25
CA VAL A 35 -1.41 -15.72 -4.05
C VAL A 35 -0.47 -16.91 -3.85
N ALA A 36 -0.30 -17.27 -2.58
CA ALA A 36 0.59 -18.34 -2.12
C ALA A 36 -0.15 -19.66 -1.82
N GLY A 37 -1.47 -19.63 -1.71
CA GLY A 37 -2.29 -20.80 -1.42
C GLY A 37 -2.82 -21.50 -2.66
N GLU A 38 -3.05 -22.81 -2.55
CA GLU A 38 -3.80 -23.56 -3.57
C GLU A 38 -5.20 -22.99 -3.79
N PRO A 39 -5.77 -23.06 -5.00
CA PRO A 39 -7.07 -22.46 -5.24
C PRO A 39 -8.13 -23.18 -4.37
N PRO A 40 -9.16 -22.46 -3.90
CA PRO A 40 -10.21 -23.04 -3.08
C PRO A 40 -11.09 -24.00 -3.89
N THR A 41 -12.08 -24.61 -3.22
CA THR A 41 -13.04 -25.48 -3.90
C THR A 41 -13.76 -24.75 -5.04
N LYS A 42 -14.18 -25.49 -6.08
CA LYS A 42 -14.87 -24.91 -7.26
C LYS A 42 -16.11 -24.08 -6.89
N GLU A 43 -16.80 -24.46 -5.82
CA GLU A 43 -17.95 -23.74 -5.31
C GLU A 43 -17.57 -22.36 -4.76
N LEU A 44 -16.49 -22.28 -3.98
CA LEU A 44 -15.97 -21.02 -3.48
C LEU A 44 -15.47 -20.13 -4.60
N ILE A 45 -14.75 -20.68 -5.58
CA ILE A 45 -14.30 -19.94 -6.78
C ILE A 45 -15.49 -19.30 -7.49
N LYS A 46 -16.58 -20.06 -7.68
CA LYS A 46 -17.77 -19.56 -8.37
C LYS A 46 -18.43 -18.38 -7.63
N ASN A 47 -18.45 -18.40 -6.31
CA ASN A 47 -19.18 -17.43 -5.50
C ASN A 47 -18.32 -16.21 -5.09
N TYR A 48 -17.01 -16.40 -4.93
CA TYR A 48 -16.13 -15.43 -4.27
C TYR A 48 -14.78 -15.24 -4.97
N GLY A 49 -14.50 -15.98 -6.05
CA GLY A 49 -13.17 -16.03 -6.66
C GLY A 49 -12.19 -16.88 -5.86
N ASP A 50 -10.91 -16.77 -6.17
CA ASP A 50 -9.87 -17.47 -5.39
C ASP A 50 -9.44 -16.69 -4.15
N TYR A 51 -8.47 -17.22 -3.40
CA TYR A 51 -8.01 -16.57 -2.17
C TYR A 51 -7.43 -15.16 -2.37
N GLY A 52 -6.89 -14.87 -3.55
CA GLY A 52 -6.44 -13.52 -3.90
C GLY A 52 -7.63 -12.58 -4.05
N ASP A 53 -8.67 -13.00 -4.79
CA ASP A 53 -9.90 -12.22 -4.95
C ASP A 53 -10.58 -11.95 -3.61
N MET A 54 -10.68 -12.97 -2.76
CA MET A 54 -11.25 -12.84 -1.41
C MET A 54 -10.45 -11.86 -0.56
N LEU A 55 -9.12 -11.92 -0.58
CA LEU A 55 -8.26 -11.04 0.22
C LEU A 55 -8.32 -9.59 -0.28
N ILE A 56 -8.27 -9.38 -1.59
CA ILE A 56 -8.40 -8.05 -2.20
C ILE A 56 -9.77 -7.46 -1.86
N ASN A 57 -10.86 -8.21 -2.04
CA ASN A 57 -12.22 -7.75 -1.73
C ASN A 57 -12.40 -7.44 -0.24
N PHE A 58 -11.68 -8.14 0.64
CA PHE A 58 -11.70 -7.86 2.08
C PHE A 58 -10.92 -6.59 2.45
N LEU A 59 -9.80 -6.30 1.78
CA LEU A 59 -8.92 -5.18 2.12
C LEU A 59 -9.24 -3.89 1.37
N LYS A 60 -9.82 -3.98 0.18
CA LYS A 60 -10.12 -2.83 -0.67
C LYS A 60 -11.18 -1.96 -0.01
N GLU A 61 -10.91 -0.66 0.06
CA GLU A 61 -11.87 0.34 0.55
C GLU A 61 -12.44 1.14 -0.61
N ASP A 62 -13.77 1.11 -0.81
CA ASP A 62 -14.45 1.74 -1.96
C ASP A 62 -14.25 3.27 -2.05
N GLU A 63 -14.02 3.94 -0.92
CA GLU A 63 -13.82 5.38 -0.85
C GLU A 63 -12.37 5.80 -1.14
N LYS A 64 -11.44 4.84 -1.26
CA LYS A 64 -10.02 5.11 -1.55
C LYS A 64 -9.69 4.85 -3.02
N ASN A 65 -8.82 5.70 -3.56
CA ASN A 65 -8.28 5.54 -4.90
C ASN A 65 -7.15 4.49 -4.91
N GLU A 66 -7.52 3.21 -4.90
CA GLU A 66 -6.60 2.07 -4.82
C GLU A 66 -6.61 1.21 -6.08
N GLU A 67 -5.41 0.80 -6.50
CA GLU A 67 -5.19 -0.19 -7.54
C GLU A 67 -4.55 -1.43 -6.93
N TRP A 68 -5.09 -2.60 -7.26
CA TRP A 68 -4.61 -3.89 -6.75
C TRP A 68 -4.03 -4.73 -7.88
N LEU A 69 -2.75 -5.05 -7.77
CA LEU A 69 -2.01 -5.93 -8.68
C LEU A 69 -1.98 -7.34 -8.09
N ARG A 70 -2.34 -8.35 -8.88
CA ARG A 70 -2.38 -9.75 -8.43
C ARG A 70 -1.24 -10.54 -9.07
N PHE A 71 -0.56 -11.35 -8.26
CA PHE A 71 0.56 -12.20 -8.69
C PHE A 71 0.40 -13.61 -8.11
N ASP A 72 0.34 -14.64 -8.97
CA ASP A 72 0.33 -16.04 -8.53
C ASP A 72 1.77 -16.52 -8.31
N VAL A 73 2.30 -16.26 -7.12
CA VAL A 73 3.71 -16.53 -6.78
C VAL A 73 4.06 -18.03 -6.81
N ARG A 74 3.06 -18.91 -6.76
CA ARG A 74 3.23 -20.37 -6.96
C ARG A 74 3.62 -20.73 -8.40
N LYS A 75 3.38 -19.81 -9.34
CA LYS A 75 3.73 -19.93 -10.76
C LYS A 75 4.92 -19.05 -11.15
N ASP A 76 5.70 -18.62 -10.16
CA ASP A 76 6.80 -17.67 -10.33
C ASP A 76 6.37 -16.32 -10.94
N GLU A 77 5.10 -15.93 -10.77
CA GLU A 77 4.61 -14.61 -11.15
C GLU A 77 4.95 -13.61 -10.03
N PHE A 78 5.79 -12.63 -10.34
CA PHE A 78 6.21 -11.58 -9.42
C PHE A 78 6.21 -10.21 -10.11
N PRO A 79 6.10 -9.10 -9.35
CA PRO A 79 6.26 -7.76 -9.91
C PRO A 79 7.67 -7.58 -10.46
N THR A 80 7.78 -6.85 -11.56
CA THR A 80 9.06 -6.29 -12.02
C THR A 80 9.63 -5.31 -10.99
N GLU A 81 10.93 -5.04 -11.03
CA GLU A 81 11.56 -4.05 -10.13
C GLU A 81 10.90 -2.67 -10.20
N SER A 82 10.47 -2.27 -11.40
CA SER A 82 9.76 -0.99 -11.60
C SER A 82 8.40 -1.00 -10.91
N GLN A 83 7.62 -2.07 -11.07
CA GLN A 83 6.34 -2.22 -10.36
C GLN A 83 6.54 -2.23 -8.85
N LEU A 84 7.56 -2.94 -8.36
CA LEU A 84 7.87 -3.03 -6.94
C LEU A 84 8.14 -1.66 -6.30
N LYS A 85 8.78 -0.73 -7.02
CA LYS A 85 9.03 0.64 -6.56
C LYS A 85 7.75 1.49 -6.44
N GLU A 86 6.70 1.13 -7.17
CA GLU A 86 5.42 1.84 -7.17
C GLU A 86 4.41 1.25 -6.17
N ILE A 87 4.64 0.00 -5.73
CA ILE A 87 3.77 -0.69 -4.78
C ILE A 87 3.96 -0.11 -3.37
N SER A 88 2.87 0.39 -2.79
CA SER A 88 2.81 0.98 -1.45
C SER A 88 2.62 -0.05 -0.34
N GLY A 89 2.20 -1.27 -0.66
CA GLY A 89 2.03 -2.35 0.31
C GLY A 89 1.75 -3.70 -0.36
N ILE A 90 2.08 -4.78 0.34
CA ILE A 90 1.95 -6.15 -0.15
C ILE A 90 1.10 -6.94 0.86
N ALA A 91 0.07 -7.60 0.35
CA ALA A 91 -0.71 -8.60 1.06
C ALA A 91 -0.36 -9.99 0.51
N ILE A 92 -0.18 -10.98 1.38
CA ILE A 92 0.17 -12.34 1.01
C ILE A 92 -0.93 -13.25 1.56
N THR A 93 -1.53 -14.10 0.71
CA THR A 93 -2.51 -15.08 1.17
C THR A 93 -1.84 -16.12 2.06
N GLY A 94 -2.64 -16.85 2.85
CA GLY A 94 -2.15 -18.08 3.47
C GLY A 94 -1.65 -19.07 2.42
N SER A 95 -0.68 -19.89 2.79
CA SER A 95 -0.22 -21.04 2.00
C SER A 95 -0.75 -22.34 2.59
N ALA A 96 -0.77 -23.42 1.82
CA ALA A 96 -1.09 -24.75 2.33
C ALA A 96 0.09 -25.38 3.11
N SER A 97 1.28 -24.78 3.04
CA SER A 97 2.47 -25.26 3.75
C SER A 97 2.39 -24.93 5.23
N ASP A 98 2.65 -25.93 6.05
CA ASP A 98 2.76 -25.80 7.50
C ASP A 98 4.01 -24.96 7.84
N ALA A 99 3.88 -24.03 8.79
CA ALA A 99 4.99 -23.27 9.37
C ALA A 99 5.99 -24.16 10.13
N HIS A 100 5.70 -25.45 10.28
CA HIS A 100 6.60 -26.48 10.81
C HIS A 100 7.06 -27.50 9.75
N SER A 101 6.80 -27.24 8.46
CA SER A 101 7.32 -28.09 7.38
C SER A 101 8.84 -27.99 7.27
N ASN A 102 9.50 -29.03 6.76
CA ASN A 102 10.95 -29.05 6.52
C ASN A 102 11.33 -28.39 5.19
N GLU A 103 10.52 -27.44 4.71
CA GLU A 103 10.83 -26.71 3.50
C GLU A 103 12.07 -25.82 3.73
N PRO A 104 12.97 -25.65 2.74
CA PRO A 104 14.22 -24.91 2.93
C PRO A 104 14.07 -23.46 3.45
N TRP A 105 12.89 -22.86 3.27
CA TRP A 105 12.56 -21.51 3.72
C TRP A 105 11.93 -21.46 5.12
N VAL A 106 11.44 -22.60 5.64
CA VAL A 106 10.88 -22.73 6.99
C VAL A 106 12.00 -23.15 7.95
N GLY A 107 12.76 -22.17 8.43
CA GLY A 107 13.85 -22.38 9.36
C GLY A 107 15.17 -22.72 8.67
N LEU A 108 16.09 -21.76 8.66
CA LEU A 108 17.51 -21.99 8.40
C LEU A 108 18.10 -22.82 9.54
N SER A 109 17.90 -24.13 9.54
CA SER A 109 18.52 -25.04 10.50
C SER A 109 19.24 -26.17 9.81
N ASN A 110 20.14 -25.82 8.89
CA ASN A 110 21.28 -26.68 8.50
C ASN A 110 22.59 -25.87 8.43
N THR A 111 22.74 -24.85 9.30
CA THR A 111 24.08 -24.31 9.58
C THR A 111 24.77 -25.26 10.58
N THR A 112 25.45 -26.26 10.05
CA THR A 112 26.48 -26.98 10.83
C THR A 112 27.64 -26.02 11.02
N ILE A 113 27.82 -25.53 12.25
CA ILE A 113 29.02 -24.79 12.70
C ILE A 113 30.17 -25.76 12.97
#